data_AF-A0A7Y1GI40-F1
#
_entry.id   AF-A0A7Y1GI40-F1
#
_cell.length_a   1.000
_cell.length_b   1.000
_cell.length_c   1.000
_cell.angle_alpha   90.00
_cell.angle_beta   90.00
_cell.angle_gamma   90.00
#
_symmetry.space_group_name_H-M   'P 1'
#
loop_
_entity.id
_entity.type
_entity.pdbx_description
1 polymer ?
#
loop_
_entity_poly.entity_id
_entity_poly.type
_entity_poly.pdbx_seq_one_letter_code
_entity_poly.pdbx_strand_id
1 'polypeptide(L)'
;PKALGIQGLDLALFGEWLPAVPRERSLIGASVGSWRFASACLPDAAEGIRRLGQLYNAQSFAKGVTMAQISHSSQRMLDELLDGRDASILDNPHYRLNIMVVKSHGLLADDHRGRLGLGLSSVIADNLRGRARLSRHFERLVLHDPRLAPPLNALEDFPSRFVPLDRSNLRQALLASGSIPMVMQGVRELPGAGAGTFRDGGLLDYHLDLPYSGSDIVLYPHFTDRVIPGWFDKTLPWRRASPERLRDVLLLAPSKEYLARLPYGKLPDRNDFKRFMGDDAGRQKYWRSAMDESRRLGDEFLELAAQNRLGERLQSL
;
A
#
# COMPACT_ATOMS: atom_id res chain seq x y z
N PRO A 1 4.87 5.45 -4.98
CA PRO A 1 4.74 6.93 -4.98
C PRO A 1 3.32 7.52 -5.14
N LYS A 2 2.30 6.79 -5.64
CA LYS A 2 0.93 7.38 -5.76
C LYS A 2 0.36 7.92 -4.45
N ALA A 3 0.58 7.20 -3.35
CA ALA A 3 0.16 7.62 -2.02
C ALA A 3 0.76 8.97 -1.59
N LEU A 4 1.92 9.36 -2.12
CA LEU A 4 2.52 10.68 -1.84
C LEU A 4 1.61 11.82 -2.31
N GLY A 5 0.91 11.64 -3.43
CA GLY A 5 0.00 12.65 -3.95
C GLY A 5 -1.28 12.83 -3.14
N ILE A 6 -1.51 12.02 -2.09
CA ILE A 6 -2.61 12.19 -1.14
C ILE A 6 -2.10 12.36 0.31
N GLN A 7 -0.81 12.68 0.49
CA GLN A 7 -0.20 12.79 1.82
C GLN A 7 -0.93 13.80 2.73
N GLY A 8 -1.42 14.92 2.19
CA GLY A 8 -2.17 15.90 2.96
C GLY A 8 -3.50 15.36 3.50
N LEU A 9 -4.16 14.46 2.76
CA LEU A 9 -5.33 13.74 3.29
C LEU A 9 -4.93 12.80 4.43
N ASP A 10 -3.81 12.09 4.29
CA ASP A 10 -3.31 11.22 5.36
C ASP A 10 -2.94 12.01 6.62
N LEU A 11 -2.35 13.20 6.47
CA LEU A 11 -2.04 14.11 7.57
C LEU A 11 -3.30 14.60 8.28
N ALA A 12 -4.33 14.99 7.53
CA ALA A 12 -5.62 15.37 8.12
C ALA A 12 -6.27 14.20 8.87
N LEU A 13 -6.28 13.01 8.28
CA LEU A 13 -6.91 11.83 8.89
C LEU A 13 -6.18 11.37 10.16
N PHE A 14 -4.86 11.12 10.07
CA PHE A 14 -4.10 10.52 11.16
C PHE A 14 -3.51 11.53 12.14
N GLY A 15 -3.29 12.77 11.71
CA GLY A 15 -2.75 13.85 12.54
C GLY A 15 -3.80 14.62 13.32
N GLU A 16 -5.05 14.70 12.82
CA GLU A 16 -6.07 15.59 13.39
C GLU A 16 -7.41 14.89 13.64
N TRP A 17 -8.02 14.30 12.60
CA TRP A 17 -9.41 13.84 12.66
C TRP A 17 -9.60 12.55 13.49
N LEU A 18 -8.83 11.49 13.22
CA LEU A 18 -8.94 10.23 13.97
C LEU A 18 -8.48 10.35 15.44
N PRO A 19 -7.42 11.12 15.78
CA PRO A 19 -7.05 11.37 17.17
C PRO A 19 -8.12 12.08 18.00
N ALA A 20 -9.00 12.89 17.39
CA ALA A 20 -10.09 13.56 18.09
C ALA A 20 -11.13 12.58 18.66
N VAL A 21 -11.17 11.35 18.16
CA VAL A 21 -12.02 10.26 18.67
C VAL A 21 -11.13 9.04 18.93
N PRO A 22 -10.38 9.00 20.04
CA PRO A 22 -9.44 7.92 20.32
C PRO A 22 -10.18 6.60 20.52
N ARG A 23 -9.87 5.61 19.67
CA ARG A 23 -10.39 4.24 19.75
C ARG A 23 -9.46 3.30 19.00
N GLU A 24 -9.58 2.01 19.32
CA GLU A 24 -8.89 0.96 18.59
C GLU A 24 -9.40 0.87 17.13
N ARG A 25 -8.46 0.77 16.19
CA ARG A 25 -8.73 0.61 14.75
C ARG A 25 -7.71 -0.34 14.13
N SER A 26 -8.17 -1.15 13.18
CA SER A 26 -7.28 -1.97 12.34
C SER A 26 -6.88 -1.21 11.09
N LEU A 27 -5.59 -1.20 10.79
CA LEU A 27 -5.04 -0.64 9.55
C LEU A 27 -4.55 -1.79 8.68
N ILE A 28 -5.16 -1.98 7.50
CA ILE A 28 -4.80 -3.07 6.57
C ILE A 28 -4.16 -2.46 5.33
N GLY A 29 -2.90 -2.81 5.04
CA GLY A 29 -2.15 -2.24 3.93
C GLY A 29 -1.41 -3.27 3.10
N ALA A 30 -1.33 -3.01 1.79
CA ALA A 30 -0.44 -3.69 0.85
C ALA A 30 0.50 -2.65 0.21
N SER A 31 1.68 -3.08 -0.26
CA SER A 31 2.62 -2.19 -0.95
C SER A 31 2.97 -0.97 -0.11
N VAL A 32 3.17 0.18 -0.76
CA VAL A 32 3.37 1.47 -0.09
C VAL A 32 2.23 1.83 0.88
N GLY A 33 1.04 1.25 0.74
CA GLY A 33 -0.05 1.44 1.70
C GLY A 33 0.27 0.85 3.08
N SER A 34 1.03 -0.25 3.15
CA SER A 34 1.51 -0.80 4.42
C SER A 34 2.56 0.11 5.08
N TRP A 35 3.45 0.73 4.30
CA TRP A 35 4.45 1.68 4.81
C TRP A 35 3.78 2.94 5.33
N ARG A 36 2.75 3.42 4.61
CA ARG A 36 1.91 4.54 5.06
C ARG A 36 1.27 4.27 6.42
N PHE A 37 0.68 3.09 6.61
CA PHE A 37 0.04 2.76 7.87
C PHE A 37 1.04 2.46 9.00
N ALA A 38 2.21 1.88 8.69
CA ALA A 38 3.31 1.80 9.65
C ALA A 38 3.76 3.20 10.11
N SER A 39 3.87 4.16 9.19
CA SER A 39 4.14 5.56 9.52
C SER A 39 3.05 6.20 10.39
N ALA A 40 1.78 5.89 10.13
CA ALA A 40 0.66 6.36 10.96
C ALA A 40 0.64 5.73 12.37
N CYS A 41 1.28 4.58 12.56
CA CYS A 41 1.45 3.94 13.87
C CYS A 41 2.62 4.50 14.69
N LEU A 42 3.47 5.38 14.14
CA LEU A 42 4.53 6.02 14.91
C LEU A 42 3.94 6.95 15.98
N PRO A 43 4.71 7.26 17.06
CA PRO A 43 4.22 8.12 18.16
C PRO A 43 3.66 9.46 17.70
N ASP A 44 4.30 10.08 16.70
CA ASP A 44 3.76 11.22 15.96
C ASP A 44 3.47 10.74 14.53
N ALA A 45 2.20 10.44 14.26
CA ALA A 45 1.75 9.98 12.96
C ALA A 45 2.03 11.02 11.86
N ALA A 46 1.90 12.31 12.17
CA ALA A 46 2.11 13.38 11.20
C ALA A 46 3.59 13.53 10.85
N GLU A 47 4.50 13.42 11.81
CA GLU A 47 5.96 13.31 11.57
C GLU A 47 6.27 12.10 10.70
N GLY A 48 5.79 10.91 11.09
CA GLY A 48 6.03 9.66 10.37
C GLY A 48 5.60 9.72 8.90
N ILE A 49 4.40 10.26 8.65
CA ILE A 49 3.83 10.40 7.30
C ILE A 49 4.63 11.42 6.47
N ARG A 50 5.05 12.55 7.06
CA ARG A 50 5.93 13.53 6.39
C ARG A 50 7.29 12.92 6.06
N ARG A 51 7.90 12.20 7.00
CA ARG A 51 9.19 11.51 6.84
C ARG A 51 9.13 10.49 5.71
N LEU A 52 8.06 9.68 5.64
CA LEU A 52 7.84 8.76 4.50
C LEU A 52 7.87 9.49 3.17
N GLY A 53 7.14 10.61 3.05
CA GLY A 53 7.10 11.38 1.81
C GLY A 53 8.44 12.01 1.44
N GLN A 54 9.18 12.53 2.42
CA GLN A 54 10.52 13.09 2.22
C GLN A 54 11.51 12.02 1.74
N LEU A 55 11.59 10.89 2.44
CA LEU A 55 12.50 9.79 2.12
C LEU A 55 12.19 9.15 0.77
N TYR A 56 10.91 8.94 0.46
CA TYR A 56 10.50 8.40 -0.83
C TYR A 56 10.80 9.41 -1.95
N ASN A 57 10.54 10.69 -1.71
CA ASN A 57 10.86 11.74 -2.67
C ASN A 57 12.36 11.88 -2.89
N ALA A 58 13.22 11.59 -1.91
CA ALA A 58 14.67 11.68 -2.07
C ALA A 58 15.29 10.52 -2.87
N GLN A 59 14.56 9.44 -3.13
CA GLN A 59 15.10 8.27 -3.86
C GLN A 59 15.58 8.65 -5.26
N SER A 60 16.73 8.15 -5.68
CA SER A 60 17.33 8.46 -6.98
C SER A 60 17.94 7.22 -7.58
N PHE A 61 17.70 6.99 -8.86
CA PHE A 61 18.12 5.76 -9.54
C PHE A 61 18.74 6.07 -10.89
N ALA A 62 19.99 5.68 -11.07
CA ALA A 62 20.69 5.81 -12.34
C ALA A 62 20.08 4.88 -13.42
N LYS A 63 20.33 5.22 -14.68
CA LYS A 63 20.00 4.34 -15.81
C LYS A 63 20.68 2.98 -15.63
N GLY A 64 19.91 1.91 -15.76
CA GLY A 64 20.42 0.54 -15.59
C GLY A 64 20.48 0.05 -14.14
N VAL A 65 19.89 0.78 -13.18
CA VAL A 65 19.74 0.32 -11.80
C VAL A 65 19.18 -1.11 -11.77
N THR A 66 19.78 -1.96 -10.94
CA THR A 66 19.40 -3.36 -10.79
C THR A 66 18.33 -3.54 -9.71
N MET A 67 17.63 -4.68 -9.73
CA MET A 67 16.66 -5.03 -8.68
C MET A 67 17.32 -5.06 -7.30
N ALA A 68 18.57 -5.53 -7.21
CA ALA A 68 19.32 -5.57 -5.94
C ALA A 68 19.62 -4.17 -5.42
N GLN A 69 20.04 -3.24 -6.29
CA GLN A 69 20.29 -1.85 -5.89
C GLN A 69 19.00 -1.14 -5.44
N ILE A 70 17.88 -1.33 -6.14
CA ILE A 70 16.59 -0.77 -5.70
C ILE A 70 16.21 -1.38 -4.35
N SER A 71 16.35 -2.70 -4.16
CA SER A 71 16.00 -3.38 -2.91
C SER A 71 16.83 -2.86 -1.73
N HIS A 72 18.14 -2.70 -1.90
CA HIS A 72 19.02 -2.13 -0.90
C HIS A 72 18.66 -0.66 -0.58
N SER A 73 18.33 0.14 -1.60
CA SER A 73 17.86 1.52 -1.40
C SER A 73 16.56 1.57 -0.61
N SER A 74 15.61 0.69 -0.92
CA SER A 74 14.34 0.57 -0.20
C SER A 74 14.52 0.07 1.24
N GLN A 75 15.41 -0.89 1.47
CA GLN A 75 15.75 -1.34 2.83
C GLN A 75 16.33 -0.20 3.66
N ARG A 76 17.32 0.53 3.12
CA ARG A 76 17.85 1.73 3.77
C ARG A 76 16.79 2.77 4.05
N MET A 77 15.91 3.05 3.09
CA MET A 77 14.81 3.98 3.26
C MET A 77 13.86 3.54 4.39
N LEU A 78 13.58 2.24 4.50
CA LEU A 78 12.77 1.69 5.60
C LEU A 78 13.48 1.81 6.94
N ASP A 79 14.80 1.57 6.96
CA ASP A 79 15.64 1.75 8.14
C ASP A 79 15.62 3.20 8.63
N GLU A 80 15.83 4.14 7.71
CA GLU A 80 15.74 5.56 7.94
C GLU A 80 14.31 6.00 8.30
N LEU A 81 13.25 5.37 7.81
CA LEU A 81 11.87 5.74 8.14
C LEU A 81 11.51 5.37 9.58
N LEU A 82 11.79 4.12 9.96
CA LEU A 82 11.41 3.57 11.25
C LEU A 82 12.35 4.03 12.36
N ASP A 83 13.64 4.19 12.08
CA ASP A 83 14.61 4.80 13.00
C ASP A 83 14.65 4.12 14.37
N GLY A 84 14.63 2.78 14.38
CA GLY A 84 14.58 1.95 15.59
C GLY A 84 13.25 1.97 16.36
N ARG A 85 12.20 2.64 15.86
CA ARG A 85 10.89 2.78 16.53
C ARG A 85 9.92 1.63 16.25
N ASP A 86 10.43 0.45 15.91
CA ASP A 86 9.68 -0.77 15.63
C ASP A 86 8.71 -1.12 16.76
N ALA A 87 9.21 -1.04 18.01
CA ALA A 87 8.43 -1.27 19.22
C ALA A 87 7.23 -0.32 19.30
N SER A 88 7.43 0.97 19.03
CA SER A 88 6.36 1.96 19.11
C SER A 88 5.23 1.70 18.12
N ILE A 89 5.54 1.14 16.95
CA ILE A 89 4.52 0.75 15.95
C ILE A 89 3.70 -0.43 16.47
N LEU A 90 4.38 -1.47 16.97
CA LEU A 90 3.75 -2.71 17.45
C LEU A 90 2.99 -2.50 18.77
N ASP A 91 3.44 -1.57 19.59
CA ASP A 91 2.86 -1.27 20.90
C ASP A 91 1.84 -0.12 20.83
N ASN A 92 1.55 0.43 19.63
CA ASN A 92 0.64 1.57 19.46
C ASN A 92 -0.72 1.29 20.13
N PRO A 93 -1.25 2.19 20.98
CA PRO A 93 -2.46 1.91 21.75
C PRO A 93 -3.74 1.90 20.91
N HIS A 94 -3.77 2.66 19.82
CA HIS A 94 -4.98 2.91 19.03
C HIS A 94 -5.02 2.15 17.69
N TYR A 95 -3.87 1.78 17.13
CA TYR A 95 -3.82 1.14 15.83
C TYR A 95 -3.27 -0.28 15.89
N ARG A 96 -3.87 -1.18 15.11
CA ARG A 96 -3.47 -2.57 14.92
C ARG A 96 -3.07 -2.75 13.46
N LEU A 97 -1.77 -2.91 13.21
CA LEU A 97 -1.22 -2.98 11.86
C LEU A 97 -1.43 -4.37 11.25
N ASN A 98 -1.85 -4.41 9.99
CA ASN A 98 -2.00 -5.62 9.20
C ASN A 98 -1.34 -5.40 7.83
N ILE A 99 -0.40 -6.26 7.47
CA ILE A 99 0.44 -6.15 6.28
C ILE A 99 0.14 -7.32 5.35
N MET A 100 -0.34 -7.00 4.16
CA MET A 100 -0.57 -7.97 3.09
C MET A 100 0.74 -8.27 2.37
N VAL A 101 1.06 -9.55 2.23
CA VAL A 101 2.23 -10.08 1.54
C VAL A 101 1.81 -11.30 0.73
N VAL A 102 2.50 -11.61 -0.36
CA VAL A 102 2.36 -12.92 -1.02
C VAL A 102 3.65 -13.73 -0.95
N LYS A 103 3.55 -15.04 -0.75
CA LYS A 103 4.65 -15.98 -1.00
C LYS A 103 4.54 -16.46 -2.45
N SER A 104 5.60 -16.25 -3.22
CA SER A 104 5.69 -16.65 -4.62
C SER A 104 6.17 -18.10 -4.77
N HIS A 105 5.59 -18.82 -5.73
CA HIS A 105 5.92 -20.22 -6.04
C HIS A 105 6.56 -20.38 -7.43
N GLY A 106 7.12 -21.57 -7.68
CA GLY A 106 7.64 -21.94 -9.00
C GLY A 106 8.67 -20.95 -9.56
N LEU A 107 8.49 -20.53 -10.81
CA LEU A 107 9.41 -19.59 -11.48
C LEU A 107 9.42 -18.18 -10.85
N LEU A 108 8.35 -17.78 -10.16
CA LEU A 108 8.24 -16.48 -9.49
C LEU A 108 9.01 -16.43 -8.17
N ALA A 109 9.40 -17.59 -7.65
CA ALA A 109 10.29 -17.68 -6.50
C ALA A 109 11.72 -17.26 -6.84
N ASP A 110 12.07 -17.07 -8.11
CA ASP A 110 13.38 -16.62 -8.57
C ASP A 110 13.41 -15.11 -8.85
N ASP A 111 14.58 -14.47 -8.75
CA ASP A 111 14.79 -13.08 -9.19
C ASP A 111 15.49 -13.00 -10.55
N HIS A 112 15.93 -14.12 -11.13
CA HIS A 112 16.50 -14.15 -12.47
C HIS A 112 15.46 -13.68 -13.49
N ARG A 113 15.77 -12.57 -14.19
CA ARG A 113 14.84 -11.83 -15.05
C ARG A 113 14.09 -12.72 -16.05
N GLY A 114 14.76 -13.71 -16.64
CA GLY A 114 14.14 -14.65 -17.58
C GLY A 114 13.12 -15.58 -16.94
N ARG A 115 13.45 -16.15 -15.77
CA ARG A 115 12.54 -17.07 -15.03
C ARG A 115 11.35 -16.29 -14.48
N LEU A 116 11.62 -15.12 -13.90
CA LEU A 116 10.58 -14.22 -13.39
C LEU A 116 9.65 -13.74 -14.51
N GLY A 117 10.20 -13.38 -15.68
CA GLY A 117 9.41 -12.98 -16.85
C GLY A 117 8.49 -14.10 -17.36
N LEU A 118 8.99 -15.33 -17.47
CA LEU A 118 8.18 -16.50 -17.84
C LEU A 118 7.09 -16.79 -16.80
N GLY A 119 7.43 -16.71 -15.51
CA GLY A 119 6.47 -16.86 -14.41
C GLY A 119 5.34 -15.83 -14.49
N LEU A 120 5.67 -14.55 -14.68
CA LEU A 120 4.68 -13.47 -14.81
C LEU A 120 3.76 -13.66 -16.03
N SER A 121 4.30 -14.15 -17.15
CA SER A 121 3.48 -14.50 -18.32
C SER A 121 2.48 -15.62 -18.00
N SER A 122 2.89 -16.64 -17.25
CA SER A 122 1.98 -17.70 -16.78
C SER A 122 0.90 -17.15 -15.86
N VAL A 123 1.24 -16.23 -14.96
CA VAL A 123 0.27 -15.56 -14.07
C VAL A 123 -0.77 -14.81 -14.88
N ILE A 124 -0.35 -14.03 -15.88
CA ILE A 124 -1.27 -13.29 -16.75
C ILE A 124 -2.22 -14.25 -17.46
N ALA A 125 -1.69 -15.35 -18.03
CA ALA A 125 -2.51 -16.34 -18.72
C ALA A 125 -3.52 -17.03 -17.80
N ASP A 126 -3.14 -17.37 -16.57
CA ASP A 126 -4.06 -17.94 -15.57
C ASP A 126 -5.07 -16.90 -15.07
N ASN A 127 -4.66 -15.65 -14.85
CA ASN A 127 -5.56 -14.58 -14.44
C ASN A 127 -6.65 -14.30 -15.49
N LEU A 128 -6.31 -14.34 -16.78
CA LEU A 128 -7.29 -14.21 -17.87
C LEU A 128 -8.34 -15.31 -17.83
N ARG A 129 -7.96 -16.53 -17.44
CA ARG A 129 -8.91 -17.66 -17.27
C ARG A 129 -9.73 -17.56 -15.99
N GLY A 130 -9.17 -16.98 -14.92
CA GLY A 130 -9.87 -16.81 -13.66
C GLY A 130 -8.92 -16.53 -12.50
N ARG A 131 -9.27 -15.54 -11.65
CA ARG A 131 -8.45 -15.14 -10.49
C ARG A 131 -8.12 -16.30 -9.57
N ALA A 132 -9.04 -17.24 -9.32
CA ALA A 132 -8.79 -18.40 -8.45
C ALA A 132 -7.54 -19.23 -8.85
N ARG A 133 -7.12 -19.19 -10.12
CA ARG A 133 -5.90 -19.87 -10.60
C ARG A 133 -4.61 -19.22 -10.14
N LEU A 134 -4.66 -17.98 -9.61
CA LEU A 134 -3.50 -17.31 -9.02
C LEU A 134 -2.96 -18.06 -7.80
N SER A 135 -3.77 -18.91 -7.15
CA SER A 135 -3.35 -19.84 -6.09
C SER A 135 -2.21 -20.78 -6.48
N ARG A 136 -2.02 -21.03 -7.79
CA ARG A 136 -0.89 -21.83 -8.32
C ARG A 136 0.45 -21.11 -8.20
N HIS A 137 0.39 -19.78 -8.14
CA HIS A 137 1.54 -18.88 -8.24
C HIS A 137 1.86 -18.22 -6.90
N PHE A 138 0.83 -18.03 -6.08
CA PHE A 138 0.91 -17.27 -4.83
C PHE A 138 0.09 -17.89 -3.70
N GLU A 139 0.64 -17.77 -2.50
CA GLU A 139 -0.06 -17.93 -1.22
C GLU A 139 -0.16 -16.54 -0.57
N ARG A 140 -1.34 -16.17 -0.05
CA ARG A 140 -1.57 -14.91 0.66
C ARG A 140 -1.08 -15.04 2.10
N LEU A 141 -0.33 -14.04 2.58
CA LEU A 141 0.02 -13.88 3.97
C LEU A 141 -0.56 -12.57 4.50
N VAL A 142 -1.25 -12.65 5.63
CA VAL A 142 -1.67 -11.49 6.41
C VAL A 142 -0.84 -11.47 7.67
N LEU A 143 0.20 -10.63 7.68
CA LEU A 143 0.93 -10.41 8.91
C LEU A 143 0.14 -9.42 9.77
N HIS A 144 -0.23 -9.79 10.98
CA HIS A 144 -1.16 -9.02 11.79
C HIS A 144 -0.67 -8.77 13.20
N ASP A 145 -1.06 -7.63 13.76
CA ASP A 145 -0.91 -7.36 15.18
C ASP A 145 -1.60 -8.48 16.01
N PRO A 146 -0.89 -9.17 16.91
CA PRO A 146 -1.46 -10.30 17.65
C PRO A 146 -2.49 -9.87 18.71
N ARG A 147 -2.58 -8.57 19.04
CA ARG A 147 -3.50 -8.05 20.06
C ARG A 147 -4.95 -8.01 19.56
N LEU A 148 -5.15 -7.97 18.25
CA LEU A 148 -6.47 -7.97 17.62
C LEU A 148 -6.39 -8.72 16.28
N ALA A 149 -7.23 -9.75 16.12
CA ALA A 149 -7.32 -10.44 14.84
C ALA A 149 -7.76 -9.47 13.72
N PRO A 150 -7.26 -9.62 12.48
CA PRO A 150 -7.70 -8.80 11.37
C PRO A 150 -9.23 -8.87 11.22
N PRO A 151 -9.93 -7.74 11.03
CA PRO A 151 -11.39 -7.71 10.90
C PRO A 151 -11.80 -8.18 9.50
N LEU A 152 -11.57 -9.46 9.21
CA LEU A 152 -11.87 -10.12 7.96
C LEU A 152 -12.68 -11.39 8.23
N ASN A 153 -13.71 -11.63 7.42
CA ASN A 153 -14.33 -12.95 7.33
C ASN A 153 -13.35 -13.95 6.69
N ALA A 154 -13.77 -15.22 6.62
CA ALA A 154 -12.96 -16.28 6.03
C ALA A 154 -12.45 -15.91 4.62
N LEU A 155 -11.15 -16.11 4.40
CA LEU A 155 -10.49 -15.89 3.12
C LEU A 155 -10.50 -17.19 2.31
N GLU A 156 -11.44 -17.31 1.37
CA GLU A 156 -11.69 -18.54 0.60
C GLU A 156 -11.19 -18.50 -0.85
N ASP A 157 -10.74 -17.33 -1.32
CA ASP A 157 -10.34 -17.10 -2.71
C ASP A 157 -8.92 -17.58 -3.04
N PHE A 158 -8.02 -17.61 -2.05
CA PHE A 158 -6.64 -18.09 -2.17
C PHE A 158 -6.18 -18.82 -0.91
N PRO A 159 -5.22 -19.78 -1.02
CA PRO A 159 -4.48 -20.27 0.13
C PRO A 159 -3.94 -19.08 0.93
N SER A 160 -4.33 -19.00 2.20
CA SER A 160 -4.09 -17.84 3.05
C SER A 160 -3.55 -18.27 4.41
N ARG A 161 -2.57 -17.55 4.93
CA ARG A 161 -2.02 -17.73 6.28
C ARG A 161 -2.00 -16.41 7.04
N PHE A 162 -2.32 -16.49 8.32
CA PHE A 162 -2.14 -15.39 9.27
C PHE A 162 -0.84 -15.62 10.04
N VAL A 163 -0.02 -14.58 10.15
CA VAL A 163 1.28 -14.63 10.84
C VAL A 163 1.32 -13.48 11.85
N PRO A 164 1.58 -13.73 13.14
CA PRO A 164 1.73 -12.65 14.11
C PRO A 164 2.89 -11.71 13.74
N LEU A 165 2.64 -10.41 13.79
CA LEU A 165 3.66 -9.37 13.70
C LEU A 165 4.39 -9.25 15.03
N ASP A 166 5.71 -9.17 14.95
CA ASP A 166 6.58 -8.85 16.06
C ASP A 166 7.80 -8.06 15.57
N ARG A 167 8.72 -7.76 16.50
CA ARG A 167 9.93 -6.98 16.20
C ARG A 167 10.87 -7.70 15.23
N SER A 168 10.82 -9.03 15.15
CA SER A 168 11.71 -9.82 14.30
C SER A 168 11.29 -9.82 12.82
N ASN A 169 9.99 -9.57 12.53
CA ASN A 169 9.46 -9.66 11.17
C ASN A 169 8.86 -8.36 10.60
N LEU A 170 8.64 -7.31 11.40
CA LEU A 170 8.01 -6.06 10.94
C LEU A 170 8.69 -5.47 9.70
N ARG A 171 10.01 -5.32 9.72
CA ARG A 171 10.78 -4.72 8.61
C ARG A 171 10.73 -5.58 7.36
N GLN A 172 10.92 -6.89 7.50
CA GLN A 172 10.85 -7.85 6.41
C GLN A 172 9.45 -7.90 5.79
N ALA A 173 8.40 -7.80 6.61
CA ALA A 173 7.01 -7.74 6.17
C ALA A 173 6.74 -6.49 5.35
N LEU A 174 7.15 -5.31 5.83
CA LEU A 174 7.03 -4.04 5.10
C LEU A 174 7.82 -4.10 3.79
N LEU A 175 9.08 -4.54 3.83
CA LEU A 175 9.91 -4.66 2.63
C LEU A 175 9.30 -5.64 1.61
N ALA A 176 8.85 -6.81 2.05
CA ALA A 176 8.20 -7.81 1.20
C ALA A 176 6.91 -7.24 0.59
N SER A 177 6.07 -6.58 1.41
CA SER A 177 4.83 -5.95 0.97
C SER A 177 5.08 -4.91 -0.12
N GLY A 178 6.23 -4.22 -0.16
CA GLY A 178 6.62 -3.29 -1.23
C GLY A 178 7.40 -3.90 -2.40
N SER A 179 7.74 -5.19 -2.38
CA SER A 179 8.66 -5.82 -3.33
C SER A 179 7.98 -6.28 -4.62
N ILE A 180 7.81 -5.34 -5.55
CA ILE A 180 7.18 -5.60 -6.86
C ILE A 180 8.13 -6.41 -7.77
N PRO A 181 7.68 -7.53 -8.38
CA PRO A 181 8.45 -8.29 -9.36
C PRO A 181 9.04 -7.42 -10.47
N MET A 182 10.25 -7.74 -10.92
CA MET A 182 11.03 -7.00 -11.94
C MET A 182 11.50 -5.60 -11.53
N VAL A 183 11.09 -5.10 -10.36
CA VAL A 183 11.53 -3.82 -9.78
C VAL A 183 12.42 -4.06 -8.57
N MET A 184 12.01 -4.95 -7.66
CA MET A 184 12.73 -5.32 -6.45
C MET A 184 12.90 -6.83 -6.36
N GLN A 185 13.90 -7.26 -5.61
CA GLN A 185 14.10 -8.66 -5.26
C GLN A 185 13.02 -9.11 -4.27
N GLY A 186 12.70 -10.40 -4.29
CA GLY A 186 11.82 -10.96 -3.25
C GLY A 186 12.59 -11.14 -1.95
N VAL A 187 11.91 -10.93 -0.82
CA VAL A 187 12.47 -11.21 0.51
C VAL A 187 12.52 -12.73 0.70
N ARG A 188 13.69 -13.29 1.04
CA ARG A 188 13.96 -14.74 1.00
C ARG A 188 13.59 -15.52 2.26
N GLU A 189 13.39 -14.78 3.34
CA GLU A 189 13.03 -15.32 4.63
C GLU A 189 12.17 -14.29 5.35
N LEU A 190 11.10 -14.77 5.98
CA LEU A 190 10.23 -13.95 6.79
C LEU A 190 9.99 -14.68 8.12
N PRO A 191 10.51 -14.17 9.24
CA PRO A 191 10.34 -14.82 10.54
C PRO A 191 8.84 -15.01 10.87
N GLY A 192 8.49 -16.20 11.38
CA GLY A 192 7.12 -16.66 11.57
C GLY A 192 6.47 -17.32 10.34
N ALA A 193 6.91 -17.00 9.11
CA ALA A 193 6.44 -17.65 7.88
C ALA A 193 7.43 -18.69 7.31
N GLY A 194 8.71 -18.59 7.68
CA GLY A 194 9.80 -19.46 7.25
C GLY A 194 10.46 -19.02 5.94
N ALA A 195 11.24 -19.92 5.33
CA ALA A 195 11.93 -19.66 4.07
C ALA A 195 10.94 -19.61 2.88
N GLY A 196 11.24 -18.73 1.92
CA GLY A 196 10.45 -18.56 0.70
C GLY A 196 10.66 -17.20 0.06
N THR A 197 10.10 -16.97 -1.13
CA THR A 197 10.22 -15.67 -1.81
C THR A 197 8.96 -14.86 -1.59
N PHE A 198 9.02 -13.91 -0.67
CA PHE A 198 7.92 -13.03 -0.30
C PHE A 198 7.95 -11.73 -1.11
N ARG A 199 6.79 -11.32 -1.63
CA ARG A 199 6.63 -10.20 -2.56
C ARG A 199 5.36 -9.40 -2.25
N ASP A 200 5.18 -8.34 -3.03
CA ASP A 200 4.13 -7.35 -2.81
C ASP A 200 2.73 -7.98 -2.71
N GLY A 201 2.03 -7.71 -1.61
CA GLY A 201 0.67 -8.18 -1.33
C GLY A 201 -0.34 -7.77 -2.41
N GLY A 202 -0.08 -6.64 -3.08
CA GLY A 202 -0.89 -6.11 -4.17
C GLY A 202 -0.97 -7.02 -5.39
N LEU A 203 -0.07 -8.01 -5.52
CA LEU A 203 -0.16 -9.00 -6.59
C LEU A 203 -1.50 -9.75 -6.56
N LEU A 204 -1.98 -10.10 -5.36
CA LEU A 204 -3.33 -10.64 -5.15
C LEU A 204 -4.34 -9.54 -4.78
N ASP A 205 -3.98 -8.67 -3.84
CA ASP A 205 -4.89 -7.71 -3.17
C ASP A 205 -4.47 -6.26 -3.44
N TYR A 206 -4.63 -5.79 -4.68
CA TYR A 206 -4.09 -4.51 -5.14
C TYR A 206 -4.83 -3.30 -4.56
N HIS A 207 -6.14 -3.21 -4.83
CA HIS A 207 -7.04 -2.37 -4.06
C HIS A 207 -7.88 -3.34 -3.24
N LEU A 208 -7.78 -3.24 -1.92
CA LEU A 208 -8.13 -4.26 -0.93
C LEU A 208 -9.64 -4.63 -0.96
N ASP A 209 -10.05 -5.42 -1.95
CA ASP A 209 -11.37 -6.01 -2.12
C ASP A 209 -11.49 -7.26 -1.24
N LEU A 210 -11.44 -7.02 0.07
CA LEU A 210 -11.39 -8.03 1.12
C LEU A 210 -12.77 -8.20 1.77
N PRO A 211 -13.09 -9.39 2.32
CA PRO A 211 -14.36 -9.62 2.99
C PRO A 211 -14.31 -9.04 4.41
N TYR A 212 -14.33 -7.72 4.55
CA TYR A 212 -14.28 -7.04 5.85
C TYR A 212 -15.38 -7.53 6.79
N SER A 213 -15.03 -7.72 8.06
CA SER A 213 -15.95 -8.10 9.12
C SER A 213 -16.13 -6.95 10.12
N GLY A 214 -17.29 -6.87 10.73
CA GLY A 214 -17.62 -5.86 11.74
C GLY A 214 -18.94 -5.18 11.42
N SER A 215 -19.36 -4.29 12.32
CA SER A 215 -20.60 -3.51 12.20
C SER A 215 -20.33 -2.02 11.98
N ASP A 216 -19.08 -1.65 11.69
CA ASP A 216 -18.61 -0.27 11.50
C ASP A 216 -18.15 -0.07 10.05
N ILE A 217 -17.80 1.16 9.69
CA ILE A 217 -17.36 1.52 8.34
C ILE A 217 -15.86 1.30 8.17
N VAL A 218 -15.48 0.75 7.02
CA VAL A 218 -14.09 0.69 6.55
C VAL A 218 -13.78 1.99 5.81
N LEU A 219 -12.99 2.86 6.43
CA LEU A 219 -12.49 4.06 5.78
C LEU A 219 -11.33 3.73 4.85
N TYR A 220 -11.48 4.01 3.56
CA TYR A 220 -10.47 3.69 2.55
C TYR A 220 -9.95 4.97 1.86
N PRO A 221 -8.96 5.67 2.44
CA PRO A 221 -8.29 6.79 1.76
C PRO A 221 -7.37 6.25 0.65
N HIS A 222 -7.70 6.58 -0.58
CA HIS A 222 -7.10 6.01 -1.78
C HIS A 222 -6.82 7.04 -2.86
N PHE A 223 -5.98 6.68 -3.83
CA PHE A 223 -5.55 7.57 -4.91
C PHE A 223 -6.48 7.56 -6.15
N THR A 224 -7.57 6.79 -6.11
CA THR A 224 -8.52 6.62 -7.21
C THR A 224 -9.87 6.21 -6.66
N ASP A 225 -10.92 6.59 -7.37
CA ASP A 225 -12.34 6.29 -7.15
C ASP A 225 -12.76 4.87 -7.57
N ARG A 226 -11.82 4.00 -7.97
CA ARG A 226 -12.12 2.63 -8.42
C ARG A 226 -11.34 1.59 -7.63
N VAL A 227 -12.02 0.52 -7.22
CA VAL A 227 -11.39 -0.67 -6.62
C VAL A 227 -11.06 -1.69 -7.72
N ILE A 228 -9.78 -2.06 -7.81
CA ILE A 228 -9.23 -3.06 -8.73
C ILE A 228 -8.69 -4.22 -7.87
N PRO A 229 -9.31 -5.41 -7.89
CA PRO A 229 -9.02 -6.46 -6.91
C PRO A 229 -7.55 -6.89 -6.85
N GLY A 230 -6.91 -7.16 -7.99
CA GLY A 230 -5.48 -7.49 -8.02
C GLY A 230 -4.69 -6.76 -9.10
N TRP A 231 -3.37 -6.82 -8.98
CA TRP A 231 -2.47 -6.03 -9.83
C TRP A 231 -2.58 -6.42 -11.31
N PHE A 232 -2.77 -7.72 -11.58
CA PHE A 232 -2.97 -8.26 -12.93
C PHE A 232 -4.33 -7.95 -13.56
N ASP A 233 -5.27 -7.38 -12.79
CA ASP A 233 -6.59 -6.97 -13.29
C ASP A 233 -6.62 -5.54 -13.81
N LYS A 234 -5.56 -4.75 -13.58
CA LYS A 234 -5.53 -3.32 -13.87
C LYS A 234 -5.87 -2.96 -15.32
N THR A 235 -5.54 -3.83 -16.26
CA THR A 235 -5.80 -3.63 -17.70
C THR A 235 -7.07 -4.33 -18.18
N LEU A 236 -7.82 -5.00 -17.29
CA LEU A 236 -8.99 -5.81 -17.61
C LEU A 236 -10.26 -5.05 -17.18
N PRO A 237 -10.93 -4.29 -18.07
CA PRO A 237 -12.04 -3.42 -17.66
C PRO A 237 -13.24 -4.17 -17.07
N TRP A 238 -13.44 -5.44 -17.43
CA TRP A 238 -14.49 -6.32 -16.90
C TRP A 238 -14.19 -6.85 -15.49
N ARG A 239 -12.95 -6.75 -15.00
CA ARG A 239 -12.62 -7.08 -13.61
C ARG A 239 -13.12 -5.95 -12.71
N ARG A 240 -14.13 -6.26 -11.91
CA ARG A 240 -14.75 -5.36 -10.93
C ARG A 240 -14.59 -5.94 -9.53
N ALA A 241 -14.59 -5.05 -8.53
CA ALA A 241 -14.62 -5.44 -7.14
C ALA A 241 -15.99 -6.02 -6.76
N SER A 242 -16.05 -6.79 -5.67
CA SER A 242 -17.32 -7.34 -5.17
C SER A 242 -18.11 -6.25 -4.42
N PRO A 243 -19.35 -5.94 -4.85
CA PRO A 243 -20.23 -5.03 -4.11
C PRO A 243 -20.50 -5.53 -2.69
N GLU A 244 -20.62 -6.84 -2.49
CA GLU A 244 -20.86 -7.46 -1.18
C GLU A 244 -19.69 -7.28 -0.22
N ARG A 245 -18.45 -7.32 -0.72
CA ARG A 245 -17.25 -7.08 0.10
C ARG A 245 -17.08 -5.59 0.43
N LEU A 246 -17.53 -4.71 -0.45
CA LEU A 246 -17.38 -3.26 -0.31
C LEU A 246 -18.59 -2.56 0.29
N ARG A 247 -19.61 -3.29 0.75
CA ARG A 247 -20.88 -2.77 1.28
C ARG A 247 -20.72 -1.69 2.37
N ASP A 248 -19.74 -1.87 3.25
CA ASP A 248 -19.49 -1.00 4.41
C ASP A 248 -18.18 -0.20 4.21
N VAL A 249 -17.75 0.02 2.96
CA VAL A 249 -16.52 0.74 2.63
C VAL A 249 -16.84 2.18 2.20
N LEU A 250 -16.22 3.16 2.87
CA LEU A 250 -16.20 4.55 2.45
C LEU A 250 -14.86 4.87 1.76
N LEU A 251 -14.86 4.87 0.42
CA LEU A 251 -13.70 5.23 -0.38
C LEU A 251 -13.55 6.76 -0.46
N LEU A 252 -12.43 7.29 0.05
CA LEU A 252 -12.06 8.69 -0.11
C LEU A 252 -11.02 8.80 -1.23
N ALA A 253 -11.35 9.51 -2.30
CA ALA A 253 -10.47 9.66 -3.45
C ALA A 253 -10.46 11.10 -4.00
N PRO A 254 -9.35 11.57 -4.59
CA PRO A 254 -9.29 12.88 -5.22
C PRO A 254 -10.25 12.97 -6.42
N SER A 255 -10.90 14.11 -6.60
CA SER A 255 -11.75 14.37 -7.76
C SER A 255 -10.95 14.54 -9.06
N LYS A 256 -11.62 14.40 -10.21
CA LYS A 256 -10.99 14.62 -11.52
C LYS A 256 -10.51 16.05 -11.68
N GLU A 257 -11.25 17.01 -11.14
CA GLU A 257 -10.93 18.44 -11.15
C GLU A 257 -9.66 18.72 -10.34
N TYR A 258 -9.49 18.05 -9.19
CA TYR A 258 -8.25 18.12 -8.43
C TYR A 258 -7.07 17.54 -9.23
N LEU A 259 -7.24 16.34 -9.80
CA LEU A 259 -6.17 15.69 -10.57
C LEU A 259 -5.73 16.54 -11.77
N ALA A 260 -6.65 17.21 -12.46
CA ALA A 260 -6.37 18.09 -13.59
C ALA A 260 -5.53 19.33 -13.21
N ARG A 261 -5.56 19.76 -11.94
CA ARG A 261 -4.76 20.89 -11.43
C ARG A 261 -3.31 20.50 -11.11
N LEU A 262 -3.04 19.22 -10.87
CA LEU A 262 -1.69 18.76 -10.57
C LEU A 262 -0.78 18.89 -11.79
N PRO A 263 0.54 19.05 -11.60
CA PRO A 263 1.47 18.97 -12.71
C PRO A 263 1.30 17.65 -13.46
N TYR A 264 1.19 17.74 -14.79
CA TYR A 264 0.90 16.61 -15.68
C TYR A 264 -0.48 15.97 -15.53
N GLY A 265 -1.42 16.61 -14.83
CA GLY A 265 -2.81 16.15 -14.70
C GLY A 265 -2.97 14.81 -13.98
N LYS A 266 -1.97 14.42 -13.16
CA LYS A 266 -1.93 13.12 -12.47
C LYS A 266 -1.11 13.17 -11.19
N LEU A 267 -1.37 12.21 -10.32
CA LEU A 267 -0.54 11.94 -9.14
C LEU A 267 0.84 11.40 -9.55
N PRO A 268 1.88 11.60 -8.72
CA PRO A 268 3.17 10.93 -8.82
C PRO A 268 3.04 9.42 -9.03
N ASP A 269 3.79 8.86 -9.98
CA ASP A 269 3.86 7.42 -10.19
C ASP A 269 5.27 6.95 -10.58
N ARG A 270 5.49 5.63 -10.57
CA ARG A 270 6.83 5.07 -10.78
C ARG A 270 7.42 5.36 -12.16
N ASN A 271 6.59 5.67 -13.16
CA ASN A 271 7.08 6.01 -14.49
C ASN A 271 7.80 7.37 -14.49
N ASP A 272 7.61 8.18 -13.44
CA ASP A 272 8.29 9.47 -13.33
C ASP A 272 9.81 9.30 -13.19
N PHE A 273 10.32 8.20 -12.60
CA PHE A 273 11.75 7.89 -12.61
C PHE A 273 12.30 7.75 -14.04
N LYS A 274 11.51 7.17 -14.97
CA LYS A 274 11.89 7.06 -16.38
C LYS A 274 11.74 8.39 -17.11
N ARG A 275 10.66 9.13 -16.83
CA ARG A 275 10.36 10.43 -17.45
C ARG A 275 11.45 11.46 -17.18
N PHE A 276 11.94 11.51 -15.96
CA PHE A 276 12.95 12.43 -15.46
C PHE A 276 14.33 11.78 -15.38
N MET A 277 14.62 10.80 -16.23
CA MET A 277 15.93 10.11 -16.23
C MET A 277 17.05 11.13 -16.47
N GLY A 278 17.94 11.30 -15.49
CA GLY A 278 19.00 12.32 -15.53
C GLY A 278 18.61 13.69 -14.95
N ASP A 279 17.36 13.86 -14.50
CA ASP A 279 16.84 15.07 -13.85
C ASP A 279 16.07 14.72 -12.56
N ASP A 280 16.78 14.12 -11.61
CA ASP A 280 16.18 13.78 -10.32
C ASP A 280 15.66 15.03 -9.58
N ALA A 281 16.33 16.17 -9.72
CA ALA A 281 15.90 17.43 -9.10
C ALA A 281 14.53 17.88 -9.63
N GLY A 282 14.30 17.80 -10.94
CA GLY A 282 13.00 18.09 -11.55
C GLY A 282 11.91 17.13 -11.09
N ARG A 283 12.21 15.82 -11.00
CA ARG A 283 11.27 14.83 -10.45
C ARG A 283 10.93 15.12 -8.99
N GLN A 284 11.94 15.43 -8.17
CA GLN A 284 11.79 15.75 -6.75
C GLN A 284 10.94 16.99 -6.54
N LYS A 285 11.13 18.02 -7.38
CA LYS A 285 10.32 19.23 -7.39
C LYS A 285 8.87 18.90 -7.76
N TYR A 286 8.65 18.13 -8.83
CA TYR A 286 7.30 17.70 -9.24
C TYR A 286 6.56 16.98 -8.12
N TRP A 287 7.18 15.95 -7.53
CA TRP A 287 6.54 15.19 -6.45
C TRP A 287 6.31 16.02 -5.20
N ARG A 288 7.21 16.96 -4.87
CA ARG A 288 7.01 17.91 -3.76
C ARG A 288 5.80 18.80 -4.01
N SER A 289 5.66 19.35 -5.22
CA SER A 289 4.47 20.13 -5.58
C SER A 289 3.18 19.31 -5.45
N ALA A 290 3.17 18.04 -5.84
CA ALA A 290 2.00 17.18 -5.65
C ALA A 290 1.69 16.89 -4.17
N MET A 291 2.72 16.66 -3.34
CA MET A 291 2.56 16.52 -1.89
C MET A 291 2.03 17.80 -1.26
N ASP A 292 2.55 18.96 -1.68
CA ASP A 292 2.12 20.27 -1.19
C ASP A 292 0.66 20.57 -1.56
N GLU A 293 0.26 20.32 -2.81
CA GLU A 293 -1.13 20.49 -3.27
C GLU A 293 -2.10 19.53 -2.58
N SER A 294 -1.62 18.36 -2.13
CA SER A 294 -2.47 17.39 -1.42
C SER A 294 -2.96 17.89 -0.06
N ARG A 295 -2.36 18.96 0.52
CA ARG A 295 -2.91 19.63 1.71
C ARG A 295 -4.35 20.06 1.53
N ARG A 296 -4.72 20.54 0.33
CA ARG A 296 -6.11 20.93 0.01
C ARG A 296 -7.11 19.80 0.18
N LEU A 297 -6.71 18.55 -0.09
CA LEU A 297 -7.57 17.39 0.14
C LEU A 297 -7.83 17.18 1.63
N GLY A 298 -6.80 17.40 2.46
CA GLY A 298 -6.92 17.35 3.92
C GLY A 298 -7.75 18.50 4.47
N ASP A 299 -7.48 19.72 4.03
CA ASP A 299 -8.20 20.93 4.46
C ASP A 299 -9.70 20.82 4.14
N GLU A 300 -10.05 20.43 2.91
CA GLU A 300 -11.45 20.23 2.50
C GLU A 300 -12.11 19.10 3.32
N PHE A 301 -11.41 17.99 3.58
CA PHE A 301 -11.94 16.91 4.40
C PHE A 301 -12.25 17.38 5.83
N LEU A 302 -11.32 18.09 6.48
CA LEU A 302 -11.49 18.60 7.84
C LEU A 302 -12.63 19.62 7.92
N GLU A 303 -12.73 20.53 6.94
CA GLU A 303 -13.82 21.51 6.86
C GLU A 303 -15.18 20.79 6.76
N LEU A 304 -15.31 19.85 5.83
CA LEU A 304 -16.55 19.09 5.64
C LEU A 304 -16.90 18.25 6.87
N ALA A 305 -15.91 17.64 7.53
CA ALA A 305 -16.12 16.87 8.75
C ALA A 305 -16.61 17.75 9.91
N ALA A 306 -15.96 18.91 10.13
CA ALA A 306 -16.30 19.84 11.20
C ALA A 306 -17.72 20.42 11.05
N GLN A 307 -18.17 20.62 9.81
CA GLN A 307 -19.51 21.15 9.52
C GLN A 307 -20.58 20.06 9.37
N ASN A 308 -20.24 18.78 9.55
CA ASN A 308 -21.12 17.63 9.32
C ASN A 308 -21.68 17.57 7.87
N ARG A 309 -20.84 17.91 6.89
CA ARG A 309 -21.17 18.03 5.46
C ARG A 309 -20.51 16.97 4.58
N LEU A 310 -19.84 15.98 5.16
CA LEU A 310 -19.26 14.85 4.40
C LEU A 310 -20.31 14.14 3.52
N GLY A 311 -21.55 14.04 4.01
CA GLY A 311 -22.69 13.48 3.27
C GLY A 311 -22.96 14.16 1.92
N GLU A 312 -22.67 15.46 1.79
CA GLU A 312 -22.86 16.22 0.54
C GLU A 312 -21.90 15.80 -0.59
N ARG A 313 -20.84 15.06 -0.27
CA ARG A 313 -19.84 14.58 -1.22
C ARG A 313 -19.97 13.10 -1.53
N LEU A 314 -20.94 12.40 -0.94
CA LEU A 314 -21.14 10.98 -1.16
C LEU A 314 -21.58 10.70 -2.60
N GLN A 315 -20.96 9.69 -3.19
CA GLN A 315 -21.29 9.17 -4.52
C GLN A 315 -21.35 7.64 -4.43
N SER A 316 -22.20 7.03 -5.24
CA SER A 316 -22.19 5.57 -5.41
C SER A 316 -20.88 5.12 -6.04
N LEU A 317 -20.25 4.09 -5.46
CA LEU A 317 -19.05 3.46 -6.00
C LEU A 317 -19.33 2.63 -7.26
#